data_AF-A0A820KZ60-F1
#
_entry.id   AF-A0A820KZ60-F1
#
_cell.length_a   1.000
_cell.length_b   1.000
_cell.length_c   1.000
_cell.angle_alpha   90.00
_cell.angle_beta   90.00
_cell.angle_gamma   90.00
#
_symmetry.space_group_name_H-M   'P 1'
#
loop_
_entity.id
_entity.type
_entity.pdbx_description
1 polymer ?
#
loop_
_entity_poly.entity_id
_entity_poly.type
_entity_poly.pdbx_seq_one_letter_code
_entity_poly.pdbx_strand_id
1 'polypeptide(L)'
;MTQIDLFSRRHRGMLENERIEEYFTNSHSKHENETDEEHFTIPELPNGEQLVLNLKTTWGDRHYIGLNGIEIFSSEGYPVMIRKITADPADINILPEYGNDPRVVTNLIDGVNKTRDDVHMWLAPFTAGRNHFIYITFEHPVEIAMIRIW
;
A
#
# COMPACT_ATOMS: atom_id res chain seq x y z
N MET A 1 -14.92 12.19 -6.52
CA MET A 1 -13.98 11.19 -5.97
C MET A 1 -14.11 9.96 -6.86
N THR A 2 -13.29 9.91 -7.91
CA THR A 2 -13.50 9.01 -9.06
C THR A 2 -12.48 7.87 -8.96
N GLN A 3 -12.98 6.64 -8.87
CA GLN A 3 -12.19 5.43 -8.76
C GLN A 3 -11.99 4.86 -10.18
N ILE A 4 -10.75 4.65 -10.60
CA ILE A 4 -10.42 4.01 -11.88
C ILE A 4 -10.03 2.56 -11.58
N ASP A 5 -10.77 1.62 -12.17
CA ASP A 5 -10.50 0.18 -12.11
C ASP A 5 -9.72 -0.23 -13.37
N LEU A 6 -8.45 -0.59 -13.21
CA LEU A 6 -7.50 -0.84 -14.29
C LEU A 6 -7.56 -2.27 -14.87
N PHE A 7 -8.50 -3.12 -14.45
CA PHE A 7 -8.50 -4.53 -14.86
C PHE A 7 -9.83 -5.08 -15.42
N SER A 8 -10.53 -4.31 -16.26
CA SER A 8 -11.57 -4.88 -17.11
C SER A 8 -10.97 -5.63 -18.30
N ARG A 9 -10.69 -6.93 -18.11
CA ARG A 9 -10.35 -7.88 -19.17
C ARG A 9 -11.59 -8.23 -20.01
N ARG A 10 -11.96 -7.40 -20.99
CA ARG A 10 -12.79 -7.84 -22.13
C ARG A 10 -12.41 -7.10 -23.41
N HIS A 11 -11.46 -7.70 -24.15
CA HIS A 11 -11.52 -7.99 -25.59
C HIS A 11 -10.12 -8.31 -26.11
N ARG A 12 -9.78 -9.60 -26.13
CA ARG A 12 -8.68 -10.14 -26.96
C ARG A 12 -9.33 -10.67 -28.23
N GLY A 13 -9.20 -9.93 -29.33
CA GLY A 13 -9.66 -10.33 -30.65
C GLY A 13 -8.89 -9.53 -31.70
N MET A 14 -8.18 -10.24 -32.57
CA MET A 14 -7.37 -9.73 -33.68
C MET A 14 -8.11 -8.67 -34.51
N LEU A 15 -7.43 -7.60 -34.90
CA LEU A 15 -7.87 -6.70 -35.96
C LEU A 15 -6.73 -6.54 -36.98
N GLU A 16 -7.08 -6.76 -38.25
CA GLU A 16 -6.22 -6.78 -39.43
C GLU A 16 -5.52 -5.43 -39.68
N ASN A 17 -4.30 -5.52 -40.24
CA ASN A 17 -3.35 -4.43 -40.45
C ASN A 17 -3.86 -3.28 -41.36
N GLU A 18 -4.97 -3.43 -42.08
CA GLU A 18 -5.42 -2.43 -43.06
C GLU A 18 -6.14 -1.23 -42.43
N ARG A 19 -6.72 -1.36 -41.23
CA ARG A 19 -7.35 -0.23 -40.54
C ARG A 19 -6.35 0.77 -39.95
N ILE A 20 -5.13 0.33 -39.66
CA ILE A 20 -4.13 1.11 -38.92
C ILE A 20 -3.60 2.28 -39.76
N GLU A 21 -3.43 2.12 -41.08
CA GLU A 21 -2.89 3.17 -41.94
C GLU A 21 -3.87 4.34 -42.14
N GLU A 22 -5.18 4.07 -42.14
CA GLU A 22 -6.22 5.09 -42.22
C GLU A 22 -6.31 5.94 -40.94
N TYR A 23 -5.99 5.35 -39.77
CA TYR A 23 -5.81 6.11 -38.52
C TYR A 23 -4.58 7.03 -38.56
N PHE A 24 -3.48 6.59 -39.16
CA PHE A 24 -2.26 7.40 -39.23
C PHE A 24 -2.40 8.58 -40.20
N THR A 25 -3.13 8.42 -41.31
CA THR A 25 -3.30 9.50 -42.31
C THR A 25 -4.28 10.59 -41.86
N ASN A 26 -5.32 10.24 -41.10
CA ASN A 26 -6.30 11.23 -40.61
C ASN A 26 -5.83 12.07 -39.41
N SER A 27 -4.66 11.76 -38.84
CA SER A 27 -4.13 12.47 -37.66
C SER A 27 -3.45 13.81 -37.98
N HIS A 28 -3.19 14.13 -39.24
CA HIS A 28 -2.43 15.32 -39.64
C HIS A 28 -3.25 16.57 -39.98
N SER A 29 -4.54 16.62 -39.64
CA SER A 29 -5.29 17.87 -39.75
C SER A 29 -6.41 17.96 -38.71
N LYS A 30 -6.06 18.39 -37.49
CA LYS A 30 -6.98 19.10 -36.57
C LYS A 30 -6.17 19.87 -35.53
N HIS A 31 -6.14 21.18 -35.71
CA HIS A 31 -5.77 22.14 -34.69
C HIS A 31 -6.89 22.22 -33.63
N GLU A 32 -6.47 22.51 -32.39
CA GLU A 32 -7.25 23.04 -31.25
C GLU A 32 -8.13 22.05 -30.45
N ASN A 33 -7.59 21.58 -29.32
CA ASN A 33 -7.88 22.10 -27.99
C ASN A 33 -7.00 21.34 -26.98
N GLU A 34 -5.90 21.96 -26.56
CA GLU A 34 -5.10 21.45 -25.43
C GLU A 34 -5.96 21.56 -24.16
N THR A 35 -6.63 20.46 -23.81
CA THR A 35 -7.03 20.25 -22.43
C THR A 35 -5.75 20.06 -21.64
N ASP A 36 -5.49 20.96 -20.69
CA ASP A 36 -4.53 20.76 -19.59
C ASP A 36 -4.92 19.47 -18.84
N GLU A 37 -4.57 18.31 -19.40
CA GLU A 37 -4.46 17.08 -18.64
C GLU A 37 -3.26 17.29 -17.73
N GLU A 38 -3.51 17.72 -16.49
CA GLU A 38 -2.50 17.82 -15.45
C GLU A 38 -1.64 16.55 -15.50
N HIS A 39 -0.38 16.71 -15.91
CA HIS A 39 0.57 15.63 -16.06
C HIS A 39 0.87 15.06 -14.67
N PHE A 40 0.04 14.09 -14.24
CA PHE A 40 0.19 13.41 -12.96
C PHE A 40 1.51 12.66 -12.97
N THR A 41 2.47 13.19 -12.24
CA THR A 41 3.81 12.62 -12.14
C THR A 41 3.90 11.95 -10.78
N ILE A 42 4.16 10.64 -10.76
CA ILE A 42 4.36 9.92 -9.49
C ILE A 42 5.70 10.40 -8.91
N PRO A 43 5.71 10.93 -7.66
CA PRO A 43 6.97 11.31 -7.02
C PRO A 43 7.87 10.07 -6.88
N GLU A 44 9.11 10.15 -7.37
CA GLU A 44 10.04 9.00 -7.32
C GLU A 44 10.43 8.62 -5.90
N LEU A 45 10.54 9.63 -5.03
CA LEU A 45 10.90 9.49 -3.62
C LEU A 45 9.90 10.28 -2.77
N PRO A 46 8.79 9.67 -2.32
CA PRO A 46 7.86 10.34 -1.43
C PRO A 46 8.60 10.77 -0.15
N ASN A 47 8.45 12.05 0.21
CA ASN A 47 9.04 12.65 1.40
C ASN A 47 7.97 12.97 2.44
N GLY A 48 8.26 12.68 3.71
CA GLY A 48 7.41 13.08 4.82
C GLY A 48 7.80 12.45 6.14
N GLU A 49 7.12 12.85 7.22
CA GLU A 49 7.32 12.30 8.58
C GLU A 49 6.26 11.24 8.95
N GLN A 50 5.18 11.14 8.16
CA GLN A 50 4.05 10.26 8.44
C GLN A 50 3.80 9.32 7.26
N LEU A 51 3.71 8.02 7.55
CA LEU A 51 3.30 6.99 6.62
C LEU A 51 2.03 6.31 7.13
N VAL A 52 1.04 6.17 6.24
CA VAL A 52 -0.20 5.47 6.53
C VAL A 52 -0.37 4.30 5.56
N LEU A 53 -0.43 3.09 6.09
CA LEU A 53 -0.76 1.89 5.32
C LEU A 53 -2.23 1.55 5.55
N ASN A 54 -3.00 1.39 4.47
CA ASN A 54 -4.39 0.95 4.54
C ASN A 54 -4.51 -0.46 3.96
N LEU A 55 -4.62 -1.44 4.84
CA LEU A 55 -4.73 -2.85 4.48
C LEU A 55 -6.18 -3.17 4.12
N LYS A 56 -6.41 -3.65 2.89
CA LYS A 56 -7.77 -3.85 2.35
C LYS A 56 -8.24 -5.30 2.35
N THR A 57 -7.32 -6.25 2.37
CA THR A 57 -7.58 -7.68 2.19
C THR A 57 -6.59 -8.51 2.99
N THR A 58 -6.96 -9.76 3.26
CA THR A 58 -6.17 -10.75 4.01
C THR A 58 -5.75 -11.91 3.11
N TRP A 59 -4.83 -12.76 3.59
CA TRP A 59 -4.45 -14.00 2.89
C TRP A 59 -5.34 -15.19 3.27
N GLY A 60 -6.66 -15.00 3.20
CA GLY A 60 -7.64 -16.08 3.35
C GLY A 60 -8.27 -16.22 4.73
N ASP A 61 -7.75 -15.54 5.76
CA ASP A 61 -8.44 -15.44 7.05
C ASP A 61 -9.64 -14.47 6.93
N ARG A 62 -10.83 -14.92 7.35
CA ARG A 62 -12.06 -14.15 7.23
C ARG A 62 -12.26 -13.11 8.33
N HIS A 63 -11.54 -13.27 9.44
CA HIS A 63 -11.80 -12.58 10.70
C HIS A 63 -10.60 -11.78 11.20
N TYR A 64 -9.39 -12.05 10.70
CA TYR A 64 -8.18 -11.41 11.16
C TYR A 64 -7.24 -10.99 10.03
N ILE A 65 -6.46 -9.96 10.29
CA ILE A 65 -5.33 -9.53 9.47
C ILE A 65 -4.09 -9.45 10.34
N GLY A 66 -2.96 -9.89 9.83
CA GLY A 66 -1.70 -9.86 10.56
C GLY A 66 -0.51 -9.75 9.62
N LEU A 67 0.62 -9.35 10.20
CA LEU A 67 1.91 -9.20 9.53
C LEU A 67 3.01 -9.61 10.50
N ASN A 68 4.14 -10.09 9.96
CA ASN A 68 5.31 -10.38 10.78
C ASN A 68 6.15 -9.13 11.05
N GLY A 69 6.24 -8.22 10.07
CA GLY A 69 7.12 -7.07 10.21
C GLY A 69 7.06 -6.11 9.04
N ILE A 70 7.57 -4.91 9.29
CA ILE A 70 7.68 -3.82 8.33
C ILE A 70 9.09 -3.23 8.46
N GLU A 71 9.79 -3.15 7.34
CA GLU A 71 11.03 -2.39 7.24
C GLU A 71 10.88 -1.27 6.21
N ILE A 72 11.43 -0.10 6.54
CA ILE A 72 11.36 1.09 5.71
C ILE A 72 12.79 1.58 5.50
N PHE A 73 13.16 1.82 4.25
CA PHE A 73 14.49 2.27 3.87
C PHE A 73 14.43 3.64 3.19
N SER A 74 15.36 4.51 3.57
CA SER A 74 15.51 5.85 3.01
C SER A 74 16.07 5.81 1.57
N SER A 75 16.08 6.96 0.90
CA SER A 75 16.75 7.14 -0.41
C SER A 75 18.24 6.82 -0.39
N GLU A 76 18.89 6.93 0.77
CA GLU A 76 20.29 6.53 0.99
C GLU A 76 20.47 5.01 1.22
N GLY A 77 19.37 4.26 1.32
CA GLY A 77 19.37 2.82 1.55
C GLY A 77 19.49 2.39 3.03
N TYR A 78 19.42 3.34 3.97
CA TYR A 78 19.47 3.06 5.40
C TYR A 78 18.08 2.80 5.99
N PRO A 79 17.95 1.96 7.04
CA PRO A 79 16.70 1.82 7.78
C PRO A 79 16.24 3.16 8.36
N VAL A 80 14.95 3.46 8.23
CA VAL A 80 14.33 4.67 8.76
C VAL A 80 14.05 4.50 10.26
N MET A 81 14.42 5.51 11.05
CA MET A 81 14.11 5.57 12.49
C MET A 81 12.64 5.91 12.72
N ILE A 82 11.93 4.99 13.37
CA ILE A 82 10.49 5.11 13.68
C ILE A 82 10.33 5.62 15.11
N ARG A 83 9.71 6.79 15.26
CA ARG A 83 9.36 7.38 16.55
C ARG A 83 8.14 6.72 17.19
N LYS A 84 7.14 6.40 16.37
CA LYS A 84 5.86 5.85 16.85
C LYS A 84 5.20 4.99 15.79
N ILE A 85 4.59 3.89 16.23
CA ILE A 85 3.70 3.06 15.42
C ILE A 85 2.39 2.81 16.19
N THR A 86 1.27 2.88 15.48
CA THR A 86 -0.07 2.54 16.00
C THR A 86 -0.90 1.92 14.90
N ALA A 87 -1.95 1.17 15.24
CA ALA A 87 -2.89 0.63 14.28
C ALA A 87 -4.34 0.91 14.66
N ASP A 88 -5.22 0.83 13.67
CA ASP A 88 -6.68 0.88 13.83
C ASP A 88 -7.33 -0.17 12.91
N PRO A 89 -7.86 -1.28 13.46
CA PRO A 89 -7.85 -1.66 14.87
C PRO A 89 -6.43 -1.90 15.42
N ALA A 90 -6.23 -1.65 16.72
CA ALA A 90 -4.91 -1.69 17.36
C ALA A 90 -4.24 -3.06 17.30
N ASP A 91 -4.92 -4.08 17.80
CA ASP A 91 -4.52 -5.49 17.76
C ASP A 91 -5.70 -6.35 18.27
N ILE A 92 -5.50 -7.66 18.44
CA ILE A 92 -6.54 -8.60 18.86
C ILE A 92 -7.06 -8.33 20.28
N ASN A 93 -6.31 -7.63 21.14
CA ASN A 93 -6.72 -7.34 22.52
C ASN A 93 -7.89 -6.35 22.63
N ILE A 94 -8.35 -5.76 21.53
CA ILE A 94 -9.60 -4.98 21.53
C ILE A 94 -10.84 -5.87 21.72
N LEU A 95 -10.72 -7.18 21.49
CA LEU A 95 -11.80 -8.13 21.63
C LEU A 95 -11.91 -8.59 23.10
N PRO A 96 -13.13 -8.75 23.67
CA PRO A 96 -13.33 -9.08 25.09
C PRO A 96 -12.68 -10.39 25.55
N GLU A 97 -12.45 -11.33 24.64
CA GLU A 97 -11.84 -12.63 24.93
C GLU A 97 -10.32 -12.54 25.10
N TYR A 98 -9.72 -11.41 24.73
CA TYR A 98 -8.29 -11.15 24.75
C TYR A 98 -7.98 -9.97 25.67
N GLY A 99 -6.72 -9.84 26.08
CA GLY A 99 -6.34 -8.77 27.01
C GLY A 99 -4.86 -8.75 27.36
N ASN A 100 -4.15 -9.86 27.17
CA ASN A 100 -2.69 -9.96 27.30
C ASN A 100 -2.09 -10.81 26.16
N ASP A 101 -2.72 -10.79 25.00
CA ASP A 101 -2.21 -11.45 23.80
C ASP A 101 -0.96 -10.70 23.31
N PRO A 102 0.15 -11.41 23.01
CA PRO A 102 1.42 -10.76 22.69
C PRO A 102 1.45 -10.16 21.28
N ARG A 103 0.44 -10.37 20.44
CA ARG A 103 0.43 -9.97 19.03
C ARG A 103 0.09 -8.48 18.82
N VAL A 104 0.93 -7.61 19.35
CA VAL A 104 0.74 -6.15 19.39
C VAL A 104 1.43 -5.41 18.25
N VAL A 105 0.96 -4.21 17.92
CA VAL A 105 1.45 -3.44 16.75
C VAL A 105 2.94 -3.10 16.80
N THR A 106 3.53 -2.97 17.99
CA THR A 106 4.96 -2.66 18.15
C THR A 106 5.86 -3.79 17.65
N ASN A 107 5.36 -5.02 17.55
CA ASN A 107 6.12 -6.16 17.03
C ASN A 107 6.48 -5.97 15.55
N LEU A 108 5.71 -5.17 14.80
CA LEU A 108 5.98 -4.90 13.39
C LEU A 108 7.35 -4.26 13.13
N ILE A 109 7.98 -3.68 14.15
CA ILE A 109 9.24 -2.95 14.05
C ILE A 109 10.32 -3.49 15.00
N ASP A 110 10.15 -4.71 15.53
CA ASP A 110 11.10 -5.31 16.48
C ASP A 110 12.32 -5.98 15.81
N GLY A 111 12.29 -6.13 14.48
CA GLY A 111 13.35 -6.70 13.66
C GLY A 111 13.33 -8.22 13.55
N VAL A 112 12.37 -8.93 14.16
CA VAL A 112 12.28 -10.40 14.17
C VAL A 112 11.30 -10.87 13.09
N ASN A 113 11.62 -10.56 11.84
CA ASN A 113 10.66 -10.70 10.74
C ASN A 113 10.50 -12.15 10.21
N LYS A 114 11.59 -12.92 10.17
CA LYS A 114 11.60 -14.31 9.67
C LYS A 114 11.27 -15.28 10.79
N THR A 115 10.04 -15.21 11.28
CA THR A 115 9.58 -15.96 12.45
C THR A 115 8.25 -16.69 12.20
N ARG A 116 7.98 -17.68 13.06
CA ARG A 116 6.67 -18.32 13.23
C ARG A 116 6.17 -18.22 14.67
N ASP A 117 6.87 -17.45 15.50
CA ASP A 117 6.52 -17.22 16.89
C ASP A 117 5.59 -16.00 16.98
N ASP A 118 4.38 -16.23 17.47
CA ASP A 118 3.31 -15.22 17.57
C ASP A 118 3.72 -14.03 18.43
N VAL A 119 4.68 -14.18 19.36
CA VAL A 119 5.13 -13.06 20.22
C VAL A 119 5.85 -11.95 19.45
N HIS A 120 6.23 -12.22 18.21
CA HIS A 120 6.89 -11.30 17.28
C HIS A 120 5.99 -10.89 16.10
N MET A 121 4.69 -11.18 16.18
CA MET A 121 3.73 -10.85 15.11
C MET A 121 2.74 -9.80 15.57
N TRP A 122 2.09 -9.15 14.61
CA TRP A 122 0.90 -8.34 14.87
C TRP A 122 -0.33 -9.02 14.29
N LEU A 123 -1.44 -8.98 15.04
CA LEU A 123 -2.72 -9.51 14.60
C LEU A 123 -3.84 -8.58 15.06
N ALA A 124 -4.76 -8.24 14.16
CA ALA A 124 -5.90 -7.39 14.46
C ALA A 124 -7.19 -7.94 13.83
N PRO A 125 -8.38 -7.63 14.39
CA PRO A 125 -9.65 -8.02 13.79
C PRO A 125 -9.84 -7.42 12.41
N PHE A 126 -10.34 -8.23 11.49
CA PHE A 126 -10.60 -7.86 10.11
C PHE A 126 -12.10 -7.81 9.81
N THR A 127 -12.50 -6.88 8.96
CA THR A 127 -13.88 -6.78 8.45
C THR A 127 -13.83 -6.39 6.98
N ALA A 128 -14.28 -7.29 6.10
CA ALA A 128 -14.23 -7.06 4.66
C ALA A 128 -14.93 -5.74 4.27
N GLY A 129 -14.29 -4.95 3.40
CA GLY A 129 -14.78 -3.65 2.95
C GLY A 129 -14.59 -2.49 3.93
N ARG A 130 -14.01 -2.73 5.12
CA ARG A 130 -13.61 -1.66 6.06
C ARG A 130 -12.14 -1.29 5.86
N ASN A 131 -11.70 -0.23 6.54
CA ASN A 131 -10.30 0.17 6.57
C ASN A 131 -9.61 -0.46 7.77
N HIS A 132 -8.35 -0.84 7.57
CA HIS A 132 -7.44 -1.33 8.61
C HIS A 132 -6.13 -0.58 8.43
N PHE A 133 -5.84 0.33 9.34
CA PHE A 133 -4.73 1.26 9.20
C PHE A 133 -3.56 0.88 10.09
N ILE A 134 -2.36 1.08 9.55
CA ILE A 134 -1.13 1.19 10.34
C ILE A 134 -0.59 2.60 10.11
N TYR A 135 -0.38 3.33 11.20
CA TYR A 135 0.18 4.67 11.22
C TYR A 135 1.61 4.60 11.74
N ILE A 136 2.55 5.12 10.96
CA ILE A 136 3.97 5.14 11.28
C ILE A 136 4.43 6.59 11.26
N THR A 137 5.06 7.01 12.34
CA THR A 137 5.65 8.34 12.51
C THR A 137 7.16 8.17 12.59
N PHE A 138 7.89 8.85 11.72
CA PHE A 138 9.35 8.88 11.73
C PHE A 138 9.87 9.91 12.74
N GLU A 139 11.15 9.83 13.10
CA GLU A 139 11.77 10.84 13.96
C GLU A 139 11.90 12.21 13.29
N HIS A 140 12.04 12.23 11.96
CA HIS A 140 12.16 13.42 11.11
C HIS A 140 11.57 13.11 9.73
N PRO A 141 11.28 14.12 8.88
CA PRO A 141 10.92 13.88 7.49
C PRO A 141 12.01 13.10 6.74
N VAL A 142 11.62 12.04 6.02
CA VAL A 142 12.51 11.20 5.23
C VAL A 142 11.96 10.98 3.83
N GLU A 143 12.85 10.82 2.86
CA GLU A 143 12.53 10.26 1.55
C GLU A 143 12.54 8.74 1.64
N ILE A 144 11.44 8.09 1.27
CA ILE A 144 11.32 6.63 1.29
C ILE A 144 11.65 6.07 -0.09
N ALA A 145 12.59 5.12 -0.15
CA ALA A 145 12.88 4.37 -1.37
C ALA A 145 12.27 2.97 -1.38
N MET A 146 12.10 2.34 -0.21
CA MET A 146 11.58 0.97 -0.13
C MET A 146 10.79 0.75 1.16
N ILE A 147 9.68 0.02 1.02
CA ILE A 147 8.95 -0.58 2.13
C ILE A 147 8.95 -2.08 1.89
N ARG A 148 9.43 -2.86 2.86
CA ARG A 148 9.43 -4.32 2.85
C ARG A 148 8.43 -4.83 3.89
N ILE A 149 7.50 -5.67 3.43
CA ILE A 149 6.48 -6.31 4.27
C ILE A 149 6.81 -7.80 4.37
N TRP A 150 6.71 -8.35 5.58
CA TRP A 150 7.02 -9.74 5.91
C TRP A 150 5.79 -10.56 6.28
#